data_AF-A0A2H5X2N0-F1
#
_entry.id   AF-A0A2H5X2N0-F1
#
_cell.length_a   1.000
_cell.length_b   1.000
_cell.length_c   1.000
_cell.angle_alpha   90.00
_cell.angle_beta   90.00
_cell.angle_gamma   90.00
#
_symmetry.space_group_name_H-M   'P 1'
#
loop_
_entity.id
_entity.type
_entity.pdbx_description
1 polymer ?
#
loop_
_entity_poly.entity_id
_entity_poly.type
_entity_poly.pdbx_seq_one_letter_code
_entity_poly.pdbx_strand_id
1 'polypeptide(L)'
;MPEDSPETLAHKLARWREARNLILSRFNHDVRAPLTAIVGFAELLGDEELTPEQRVYVQRILEATDKIVAILDEVQKVLHEVEQD
;
A
#
# COMPACT_ATOMS: atom_id res chain seq x y z
N MET A 1 -31.48 30.01 -4.23
CA MET A 1 -30.15 30.26 -3.63
C MET A 1 -29.17 29.32 -4.30
N PRO A 2 -27.94 29.72 -4.67
CA PRO A 2 -26.95 28.73 -5.09
C PRO A 2 -26.65 27.83 -3.88
N GLU A 3 -26.83 26.53 -4.06
CA GLU A 3 -26.80 25.53 -2.97
C GLU A 3 -25.42 25.30 -2.35
N ASP A 4 -24.37 25.95 -2.83
CA ASP A 4 -23.00 25.75 -2.35
C ASP A 4 -22.26 27.08 -2.24
N SER A 5 -22.20 27.65 -1.02
CA SER A 5 -21.28 28.75 -0.72
C SER A 5 -19.82 28.26 -0.83
N PRO A 6 -18.84 29.14 -1.08
CA PRO A 6 -17.42 28.79 -1.07
C PRO A 6 -16.99 28.07 0.23
N GLU A 7 -17.53 28.45 1.39
CA GLU A 7 -17.24 27.73 2.64
C GLU A 7 -17.79 26.31 2.64
N THR A 8 -18.98 26.08 2.09
CA THR A 8 -19.60 24.74 2.01
C THR A 8 -18.78 23.80 1.12
N LEU A 9 -18.26 24.30 -0.01
CA LEU A 9 -17.37 23.55 -0.89
C LEU A 9 -16.04 23.21 -0.22
N ALA A 10 -15.43 24.19 0.45
CA ALA A 10 -14.19 23.97 1.19
C ALA A 10 -14.35 22.89 2.27
N HIS A 11 -15.47 22.94 3.02
CA HIS A 11 -15.77 21.95 4.05
C HIS A 11 -16.04 20.55 3.48
N LYS A 12 -16.78 20.46 2.36
CA LYS A 12 -16.99 19.18 1.63
C LYS A 12 -15.65 18.60 1.15
N LEU A 13 -14.77 19.44 0.59
CA LEU A 13 -13.47 19.02 0.10
C LEU A 13 -12.55 18.52 1.23
N ALA A 14 -12.52 19.24 2.36
CA ALA A 14 -11.75 18.83 3.54
C ALA A 14 -12.20 17.45 4.04
N ARG A 15 -13.50 17.25 4.24
CA ARG A 15 -14.05 15.96 4.68
C ARG A 15 -13.77 14.83 3.70
N TRP A 16 -13.87 15.09 2.39
CA TRP A 16 -13.56 14.07 1.38
C TRP A 16 -12.07 13.69 1.42
N ARG A 17 -11.17 14.66 1.56
CA ARG A 17 -9.72 14.41 1.67
C ARG A 17 -9.41 13.55 2.90
N GLU A 18 -9.99 13.88 4.04
CA GLU A 18 -9.80 13.15 5.30
C GLU A 18 -10.31 11.70 5.18
N ALA A 19 -11.53 11.51 4.68
CA ALA A 19 -12.09 10.17 4.45
C ALA A 19 -11.24 9.33 3.48
N ARG A 20 -10.76 9.96 2.40
CA ARG A 20 -9.86 9.30 1.44
C ARG A 20 -8.55 8.88 2.08
N ASN A 21 -7.91 9.76 2.85
CA ASN A 21 -6.64 9.46 3.50
C ASN A 21 -6.79 8.32 4.53
N LEU A 22 -7.88 8.32 5.30
CA LEU A 22 -8.20 7.23 6.23
C LEU A 22 -8.34 5.88 5.52
N ILE A 23 -9.05 5.85 4.39
CA ILE A 23 -9.22 4.62 3.59
C ILE A 23 -7.87 4.13 3.07
N LEU A 24 -7.02 5.02 2.55
CA LEU A 24 -5.71 4.66 2.02
C LEU A 24 -4.75 4.17 3.12
N SER A 25 -4.74 4.83 4.27
CA SER A 25 -3.93 4.43 5.43
C SER A 25 -4.30 3.03 5.90
N ARG A 26 -5.60 2.77 6.06
CA ARG A 26 -6.10 1.44 6.43
C ARG A 26 -5.75 0.38 5.38
N PHE A 27 -5.93 0.69 4.10
CA PHE A 27 -5.59 -0.23 3.02
C PHE A 27 -4.10 -0.61 3.05
N ASN A 28 -3.20 0.36 3.20
CA ASN A 28 -1.76 0.10 3.27
C ASN A 28 -1.41 -0.83 4.44
N HIS A 29 -1.99 -0.58 5.61
CA HIS A 29 -1.78 -1.44 6.78
C HIS A 29 -2.29 -2.87 6.53
N ASP A 30 -3.50 -3.00 5.99
CA ASP A 30 -4.14 -4.30 5.80
C ASP A 30 -3.45 -5.14 4.70
N VAL A 31 -2.80 -4.51 3.72
CA VAL A 31 -2.04 -5.19 2.65
C VAL A 31 -0.64 -5.64 3.10
N ARG A 32 -0.02 -5.00 4.11
CA ARG A 32 1.28 -5.44 4.62
C ARG A 32 1.25 -6.89 5.11
N ALA A 33 0.23 -7.28 5.87
CA ALA A 33 0.11 -8.62 6.43
C ALA A 33 0.12 -9.76 5.38
N PRO A 34 -0.72 -9.75 4.34
CA PRO A 34 -0.66 -10.78 3.29
C PRO A 34 0.64 -10.75 2.48
N LEU A 35 1.26 -9.57 2.25
CA LEU A 35 2.56 -9.51 1.59
C LEU A 35 3.67 -10.12 2.43
N THR A 36 3.71 -9.85 3.74
CA THR A 36 4.65 -10.48 4.66
C THR A 36 4.52 -12.00 4.63
N ALA A 37 3.29 -12.52 4.56
CA ALA A 37 3.07 -13.97 4.42
C ALA A 37 3.60 -14.50 3.07
N ILE A 38 3.33 -13.81 1.96
CA ILE A 38 3.82 -14.21 0.63
C ILE A 38 5.36 -14.23 0.60
N VAL A 39 6.01 -13.19 1.14
CA VAL A 39 7.47 -13.10 1.25
C VAL A 39 7.98 -14.28 2.07
N GLY A 40 7.45 -14.50 3.28
CA GLY A 40 7.90 -15.58 4.15
C GLY A 40 7.73 -16.97 3.51
N PHE A 41 6.62 -17.24 2.82
CA PHE A 41 6.46 -18.51 2.10
C PHE A 41 7.40 -18.63 0.90
N ALA A 42 7.66 -17.55 0.17
CA ALA A 42 8.61 -17.56 -0.94
C ALA A 42 10.04 -17.78 -0.46
N GLU A 43 10.43 -17.19 0.67
CA GLU A 43 11.72 -17.42 1.34
C GLU A 43 11.86 -18.90 1.77
N LEU A 44 10.84 -19.45 2.44
CA LEU A 44 10.83 -20.87 2.83
C LEU A 44 10.95 -21.81 1.61
N LEU A 45 10.25 -21.51 0.51
CA LEU A 45 10.39 -22.27 -0.74
C LEU A 45 11.79 -22.14 -1.35
N GLY A 46 12.44 -21.00 -1.17
CA GLY A 46 13.80 -20.74 -1.66
C GLY A 46 14.87 -21.62 -1.01
N ASP A 47 14.61 -22.11 0.20
CA ASP A 47 15.49 -23.00 0.97
C ASP A 47 15.37 -24.48 0.57
N GLU A 48 14.38 -24.84 -0.25
CA GLU A 48 14.15 -26.22 -0.73
C GLU A 48 14.99 -26.57 -1.99
N GLU A 49 15.04 -27.87 -2.32
CA GLU A 49 15.61 -28.33 -3.59
C GLU A 49 14.71 -27.98 -4.78
N LEU A 50 14.95 -26.81 -5.37
CA LEU A 50 14.21 -26.31 -6.54
C LEU A 50 14.89 -26.64 -7.86
N THR A 51 14.08 -26.95 -8.88
CA THR A 51 14.55 -26.95 -10.27
C THR A 51 14.99 -25.54 -10.70
N PRO A 52 15.81 -25.40 -11.75
CA PRO A 52 16.22 -24.08 -12.25
C PRO A 52 15.04 -23.15 -12.58
N GLU A 53 13.95 -23.72 -13.11
CA GLU A 53 12.74 -22.95 -13.47
C GLU A 53 11.98 -22.49 -12.22
N GLN A 54 11.79 -23.37 -11.23
CA GLN A 54 11.14 -23.03 -9.96
C GLN A 54 11.89 -21.94 -9.20
N ARG A 55 13.23 -21.99 -9.22
CA ARG A 55 14.07 -20.95 -8.62
C ARG A 55 13.83 -19.58 -9.24
N VAL A 56 13.66 -19.52 -10.57
CA VAL A 56 13.31 -18.26 -11.27
C VAL A 56 11.93 -17.77 -10.84
N TYR A 57 10.95 -18.65 -10.63
CA TYR A 57 9.63 -18.25 -10.15
C TYR A 57 9.67 -17.69 -8.72
N VAL A 58 10.36 -18.35 -7.79
CA VAL A 58 10.53 -17.85 -6.41
C VAL A 58 11.21 -16.48 -6.43
N GLN A 59 12.29 -16.34 -7.18
CA GLN A 59 13.00 -15.06 -7.31
C GLN A 59 12.09 -13.94 -7.86
N ARG A 60 11.27 -14.25 -8.87
CA ARG A 60 10.31 -13.28 -9.43
C ARG A 60 9.22 -12.88 -8.43
N ILE A 61 8.77 -13.81 -7.58
CA ILE A 61 7.81 -13.50 -6.52
C ILE A 61 8.43 -12.51 -5.54
N LEU A 62 9.64 -12.79 -5.05
CA LEU A 62 10.36 -11.92 -4.12
C LEU A 62 10.60 -10.52 -4.70
N GLU A 63 11.07 -10.43 -5.95
CA GLU A 63 11.27 -9.15 -6.62
C GLU A 63 9.97 -8.36 -6.84
N ALA A 64 8.85 -9.06 -7.07
CA ALA A 64 7.55 -8.42 -7.21
C ALA A 64 7.04 -7.92 -5.85
N THR A 65 7.20 -8.70 -4.78
CA THR A 65 6.80 -8.29 -3.43
C THR A 65 7.60 -7.10 -2.94
N ASP A 66 8.91 -7.04 -3.21
CA ASP A 66 9.77 -5.91 -2.84
C ASP A 66 9.29 -4.61 -3.52
N LYS A 67 8.94 -4.68 -4.80
CA LYS A 67 8.38 -3.53 -5.54
C LYS A 67 7.05 -3.07 -4.93
N ILE A 68 6.19 -3.99 -4.52
CA ILE A 68 4.92 -3.63 -3.89
C ILE A 68 5.16 -2.98 -2.53
N VAL A 69 6.05 -3.54 -1.70
CA VAL A 69 6.40 -2.95 -0.39
C VAL A 69 6.93 -1.52 -0.56
N ALA A 70 7.82 -1.29 -1.53
CA ALA A 70 8.33 0.06 -1.81
C ALA A 70 7.21 1.05 -2.19
N ILE A 71 6.22 0.61 -2.98
CA ILE A 71 5.05 1.44 -3.32
C ILE A 71 4.21 1.74 -2.07
N LEU A 72 3.98 0.75 -1.21
CA LEU A 72 3.21 0.94 0.03
C LEU A 72 3.91 1.92 0.98
N ASP A 73 5.22 1.84 1.10
CA ASP A 73 6.02 2.75 1.90
C ASP A 73 5.95 4.19 1.36
N GLU A 74 6.00 4.37 0.04
CA GLU A 74 5.85 5.69 -0.60
C GLU A 74 4.45 6.29 -0.33
N VAL A 75 3.38 5.49 -0.46
CA VAL A 75 2.01 5.96 -0.15
C VAL A 75 1.89 6.33 1.33
N GLN A 76 2.48 5.54 2.24
CA GLN A 76 2.45 5.85 3.66
C GLN A 76 3.21 7.15 3.99
N LYS A 77 4.34 7.40 3.33
CA LYS A 77 5.09 8.65 3.47
C LYS A 77 4.25 9.85 3.05
N VAL A 78 3.59 9.78 1.89
CA VAL A 78 2.71 10.85 1.39
C VAL A 78 1.54 11.10 2.35
N LEU A 79 0.95 10.03 2.91
CA LEU A 79 -0.13 10.17 3.90
C LEU A 79 0.35 10.89 5.17
N HIS A 80 1.56 10.60 5.64
CA HIS A 80 2.12 11.24 6.83
C HIS A 80 2.46 12.72 6.60
N GLU A 81 2.96 13.08 5.42
CA GLU A 81 3.22 14.49 5.05
C GLU A 81 1.91 15.31 5.06
N VAL A 82 0.80 14.75 4.60
CA VAL A 82 -0.51 15.42 4.60
C VAL A 82 -1.12 15.58 6.00
N GLU A 83 -0.72 14.76 6.98
CA GLU A 83 -1.17 14.90 8.38
C GLU A 83 -0.42 16.00 9.14
N GLN A 84 0.72 16.48 8.62
CA GLN A 84 1.54 17.52 9.25
C GLN A 84 1.35 18.93 8.66
N ASP A 85 0.59 19.07 7.58
CA ASP A 85 0.15 20.34 6.95
C ASP A 85 -1.24 20.77 7.42
#